data_AF-A0A969WMT4-F1
#
_entry.id   AF-A0A969WMT4-F1
#
_cell.length_a   1.000
_cell.length_b   1.000
_cell.length_c   1.000
_cell.angle_alpha   90.00
_cell.angle_beta   90.00
_cell.angle_gamma   90.00
#
_symmetry.space_group_name_H-M   'P 1'
#
loop_
_entity.id
_entity.type
_entity.pdbx_description
1 polymer ?
#
loop_
_entity_poly.entity_id
_entity_poly.type
_entity_poly.pdbx_seq_one_letter_code
_entity_poly.pdbx_strand_id
1 'polypeptide(L)' 'MKIAEILTEKGLMKVELYEKETPGTVENFVKLANEGFYNGLRFHRVIPNFVIQGGCPHSKEPNS' A
#
# COMPACT_ATOMS: atom_id res chain seq x y z
N MET A 1 -15.27 7.14 -7.52
CA MET A 1 -13.89 7.62 -7.31
C MET A 1 -13.50 7.28 -5.89
N LYS A 2 -12.57 6.32 -5.74
CA LYS A 2 -12.08 5.87 -4.44
C LYS A 2 -10.68 6.45 -4.24
N ILE A 3 -10.47 7.10 -3.11
CA ILE A 3 -9.17 7.59 -2.67
C ILE A 3 -8.70 6.70 -1.53
N ALA A 4 -7.50 6.15 -1.64
CA ALA A 4 -6.82 5.48 -0.55
C ALA A 4 -5.87 6.46 0.15
N GLU A 5 -5.92 6.48 1.47
CA GLU A 5 -5.03 7.26 2.32
C GLU A 5 -4.00 6.34 2.96
N ILE A 6 -2.73 6.53 2.62
CA ILE A 6 -1.61 5.74 3.14
C ILE A 6 -0.81 6.65 4.07
N LEU A 7 -1.03 6.46 5.38
CA LEU A 7 -0.30 7.19 6.41
C LEU A 7 1.04 6.50 6.67
N THR A 8 2.13 7.27 6.56
CA THR A 8 3.49 6.81 6.84
C THR A 8 4.16 7.74 7.84
N GLU A 9 5.27 7.31 8.43
CA GLU A 9 6.12 8.16 9.27
C GLU A 9 6.66 9.39 8.54
N LYS A 10 6.70 9.36 7.20
CA LYS A 10 7.17 10.46 6.35
C LYS A 10 6.04 11.36 5.85
N GLY A 11 4.80 11.06 6.21
CA GLY A 11 3.62 11.85 5.82
C GLY A 11 2.51 11.02 5.18
N LEU A 12 1.45 11.72 4.78
CA LEU A 12 0.25 11.17 4.14
C LEU A 12 0.41 11.13 2.63
N MET A 13 0.23 9.94 2.04
CA MET A 13 0.08 9.78 0.59
C MET A 13 -1.38 9.50 0.25
N LYS A 14 -1.92 10.24 -0.72
CA LYS A 14 -3.27 10.02 -1.26
C LYS A 14 -3.15 9.40 -2.64
N VAL A 15 -3.86 8.29 -2.86
CA VAL A 15 -3.81 7.53 -4.11
C VAL A 15 -5.22 7.38 -4.66
N GLU A 16 -5.42 7.76 -5.93
CA GLU A 16 -6.67 7.52 -6.63
C GLU A 16 -6.69 6.10 -7.21
N LEU A 17 -7.82 5.40 -7.03
CA LEU A 17 -8.00 4.03 -7.50
C LEU A 17 -8.93 4.00 -8.72
N TYR A 18 -8.41 3.48 -9.83
CA TYR A 18 -9.13 3.34 -11.11
C TYR A 18 -9.99 2.08 -11.15
N GLU A 19 -11.06 2.05 -10.34
CA GLU A 19 -11.96 0.90 -10.19
C GLU A 19 -12.63 0.46 -11.51
N LYS A 20 -12.82 1.38 -12.46
CA LYS A 20 -13.40 1.07 -13.77
C LYS A 20 -12.46 0.29 -14.68
N GLU A 21 -11.15 0.50 -14.54
CA GLU A 21 -10.13 -0.12 -15.39
C GLU A 21 -9.65 -1.45 -14.81
N THR A 22 -9.51 -1.52 -13.48
CA THR A 22 -8.97 -2.70 -12.78
C THR A 22 -9.83 -3.09 -11.56
N PRO A 23 -11.10 -3.47 -11.78
CA PRO A 23 -12.07 -3.66 -10.69
C PRO A 23 -11.61 -4.70 -9.65
N GLY A 24 -11.12 -5.86 -10.08
CA GLY A 24 -10.67 -6.91 -9.16
C GLY A 24 -9.44 -6.52 -8.33
N THR A 25 -8.50 -5.77 -8.92
CA THR A 25 -7.32 -5.27 -8.20
C THR A 25 -7.71 -4.24 -7.15
N VAL A 26 -8.58 -3.29 -7.51
CA VAL A 26 -9.08 -2.28 -6.59
C VAL A 26 -9.90 -2.91 -5.47
N GLU A 27 -10.77 -3.88 -5.78
CA GLU A 27 -11.56 -4.59 -4.78
C GLU A 27 -10.68 -5.32 -3.76
N ASN A 28 -9.69 -6.09 -4.23
CA ASN A 28 -8.77 -6.80 -3.34
C ASN A 28 -7.95 -5.83 -2.46
N PHE A 29 -7.44 -4.75 -3.05
CA PHE A 29 -6.67 -3.74 -2.32
C PHE A 29 -7.52 -3.07 -1.24
N VAL A 30 -8.73 -2.63 -1.58
CA VAL A 30 -9.66 -1.98 -0.64
C VAL A 30 -10.06 -2.92 0.49
N LYS A 31 -10.33 -4.19 0.17
CA LYS A 31 -10.64 -5.21 1.17
C LYS A 31 -9.50 -5.35 2.18
N LEU A 32 -8.28 -5.61 1.70
CA LEU A 32 -7.10 -5.77 2.56
C LEU A 32 -6.79 -4.51 3.38
N ALA A 33 -6.95 -3.32 2.80
CA ALA A 33 -6.76 -2.05 3.49
C ALA A 33 -7.77 -1.87 4.64
N ASN A 34 -9.05 -2.14 4.40
CA ASN A 34 -10.10 -2.03 5.43
C ASN A 34 -9.97 -3.10 6.52
N GLU A 35 -9.42 -4.27 6.21
CA GLU A 35 -9.07 -5.31 7.19
C GLU A 35 -7.80 -4.96 8.00
N GLY A 36 -7.13 -3.84 7.69
CA GLY A 36 -5.92 -3.40 8.38
C GLY A 36 -4.67 -4.20 8.02
N PHE A 37 -4.69 -4.99 6.94
CA PHE A 37 -3.59 -5.86 6.52
C PHE A 37 -2.27 -5.09 6.33
N TYR A 38 -2.34 -3.89 5.75
CA TYR A 38 -1.16 -3.06 5.46
C TYR A 38 -0.62 -2.31 6.67
N ASN A 39 -1.33 -2.30 7.81
CA ASN A 39 -0.91 -1.57 8.99
C ASN A 39 0.38 -2.16 9.57
N GLY A 40 1.37 -1.29 9.81
CA GLY A 40 2.69 -1.68 10.30
C GLY A 40 3.60 -2.38 9.28
N LEU A 41 3.16 -2.54 8.03
CA LEU A 41 4.05 -3.02 6.96
C LEU A 41 5.03 -1.92 6.54
N ARG A 42 6.20 -2.34 6.06
CA ARG A 42 7.28 -1.43 5.64
C ARG A 42 7.43 -1.40 4.13
N PHE A 43 7.91 -0.27 3.62
CA PHE A 43 8.48 -0.20 2.28
C PHE A 43 9.88 -0.83 2.32
N HIS A 44 9.96 -2.14 2.12
CA HIS A 44 11.20 -2.92 2.24
C HIS A 44 12.14 -2.75 1.04
N ARG A 45 11.65 -2.20 -0.07
CA ARG A 45 12.47 -1.91 -1.26
C ARG A 45 12.27 -0.47 -1.69
N VAL A 46 13.36 0.30 -1.64
CA VAL A 46 13.41 1.72 -2.01
C VAL A 46 14.59 1.92 -2.94
N ILE A 47 14.31 2.28 -4.20
CA ILE A 47 15.33 2.56 -5.21
C ILE A 47 15.19 4.01 -5.65
N PRO A 48 16.22 4.85 -5.41
CA PRO A 48 16.20 6.25 -5.83
C PRO A 48 15.90 6.40 -7.33
N ASN A 49 15.06 7.39 -7.65
CA ASN A 49 14.63 7.69 -9.03
C ASN A 49 13.92 6.55 -9.76
N PHE A 50 13.37 5.57 -9.02
CA PHE A 50 12.66 4.46 -9.63
C PHE A 50 11.37 4.11 -8.88
N VAL A 51 11.47 3.44 -7.73
CA VAL A 51 10.29 2.85 -7.08
C VAL A 51 10.47 2.64 -5.58
N ILE A 52 9.36 2.72 -4.86
CA ILE A 52 9.19 2.16 -3.53
C ILE A 52 8.18 1.02 -3.60
N GLN A 53 8.47 -0.08 -2.91
CA GLN A 53 7.63 -1.28 -2.93
C GLN A 53 7.37 -1.74 -1.49
N GLY A 54 6.10 -1.98 -1.18
CA GLY A 54 5.60 -2.42 0.11
C GLY A 54 4.55 -3.53 -0.05
N GLY A 55 3.76 -3.78 0.99
CA GLY A 55 2.68 -4.76 0.95
C GLY A 55 3.11 -6.22 1.15
N CYS A 56 4.39 -6.47 1.51
CA CYS A 56 4.86 -7.81 1.86
C CYS A 56 4.46 -8.14 3.31
N PRO A 57 3.71 -9.23 3.58
CA PRO A 57 3.27 -9.59 4.93
C PRO A 57 4.42 -9.91 5.89
N HIS A 58 5.56 -10.36 5.34
CA HIS A 58 6.76 -10.68 6.12
C HIS A 58 7.57 -9.43 6.50
N SER A 59 7.32 -8.28 5.88
CA SER A 59 8.08 -7.03 6.13
C SER A 59 7.78 -6.32 7.45
N LYS A 60 6.98 -6.92 8.35
CA LYS A 60 6.74 -6.38 9.70
C LYS A 60 8.01 -6.43 10.54
N GLU A 61 8.78 -7.51 10.40
CA GLU A 61 10.02 -7.70 11.12
C GLU A 61 11.20 -7.09 10.35
N PRO A 62 12.16 -6.43 11.03
CA PRO A 62 13.30 -5.78 10.38
C PRO A 62 14.22 -6.75 9.61
N ASN A 63 14.20 -8.03 9.98
CA ASN A 63 15.17 -9.05 9.53
C ASN A 63 14.51 -10.21 8.80
N SER A 64 13.25 -10.07 8.36
CA SER A 64 12.54 -11.09 7.58
C SER A 64 12.75 -10.95 6.08
#